data_AF-A0A520CV57-F1
#
_entry.id   AF-A0A520CV57-F1
#
_cell.length_a   1.000
_cell.length_b   1.000
_cell.length_c   1.000
_cell.angle_alpha   90.00
_cell.angle_beta   90.00
_cell.angle_gamma   90.00
#
_symmetry.space_group_name_H-M   'P 1'
#
loop_
_entity.id
_entity.type
_entity.pdbx_description
1 polymer ?
#
loop_
_entity_poly.entity_id
_entity_poly.type
_entity_poly.pdbx_seq_one_letter_code
_entity_poly.pdbx_strand_id
1 'polypeptide(L)'
;MLIIRKTNAYIGLLLIIIAITISPIIKVPIKGNWNLYQTDSRLFFISFALLAITAFCLFLRRLGAFRFFAIVMFVWSLLMAAAVYFKSNNYFGRKFWDGIIAKTIHYQWGWVVLLVGALLLLSAVKRERLKTE
;
A
#
# COMPACT_ATOMS: atom_id res chain seq x y z
N MET A 1 22.65 -12.96 -11.31
CA MET A 1 22.00 -11.82 -11.98
C MET A 1 20.59 -11.61 -11.40
N LEU A 2 20.06 -10.39 -11.34
CA LEU A 2 18.64 -10.17 -10.98
C LEU A 2 17.80 -10.18 -12.25
N ILE A 3 16.68 -10.92 -12.24
CA ILE A 3 15.67 -10.90 -13.32
C ILE A 3 14.38 -10.34 -12.76
N ILE A 4 13.58 -9.72 -13.64
CA ILE A 4 12.24 -9.25 -13.33
C ILE A 4 11.15 -10.05 -14.05
N ARG A 5 10.13 -10.47 -13.29
CA ARG A 5 8.85 -10.98 -13.79
C ARG A 5 7.96 -9.78 -14.10
N LYS A 6 7.97 -9.36 -15.37
CA LYS A 6 7.22 -8.18 -15.84
C LYS A 6 5.75 -8.22 -15.44
N THR A 7 5.09 -9.37 -15.60
CA THR A 7 3.68 -9.56 -15.24
C THR A 7 3.40 -9.17 -13.79
N ASN A 8 4.20 -9.68 -12.84
CA ASN A 8 4.04 -9.36 -11.42
C ASN A 8 4.32 -7.90 -11.12
N ALA A 9 5.34 -7.30 -11.76
CA ALA A 9 5.67 -5.89 -11.56
C ALA A 9 4.53 -4.97 -12.01
N TYR A 10 4.01 -5.15 -13.22
CA TYR A 10 2.95 -4.30 -13.77
C TYR A 10 1.61 -4.51 -13.07
N ILE A 11 1.21 -5.76 -12.80
CA ILE A 11 -0.02 -6.04 -12.05
C ILE A 11 0.12 -5.50 -10.62
N GLY A 12 1.28 -5.66 -9.97
CA GLY A 12 1.53 -5.11 -8.65
C GLY A 12 1.38 -3.59 -8.60
N LEU A 13 1.99 -2.86 -9.54
CA LEU A 13 1.84 -1.41 -9.65
C LEU A 13 0.38 -1.00 -9.87
N LEU A 14 -0.33 -1.70 -10.75
CA LEU A 14 -1.72 -1.41 -11.09
C LEU A 14 -2.68 -1.69 -9.91
N LEU A 15 -2.47 -2.77 -9.16
CA LEU A 15 -3.30 -3.05 -7.99
C LEU A 15 -3.07 -2.01 -6.89
N ILE A 16 -1.82 -1.58 -6.67
CA ILE A 16 -1.53 -0.57 -5.66
C ILE A 16 -2.14 0.78 -6.05
N ILE A 17 -2.05 1.21 -7.32
CA ILE A 17 -2.65 2.48 -7.73
C ILE A 17 -4.17 2.47 -7.53
N ILE A 18 -4.83 1.36 -7.88
CA ILE A 18 -6.28 1.19 -7.64
C ILE A 18 -6.58 1.24 -6.14
N ALA A 19 -5.79 0.53 -5.33
CA ALA A 19 -5.98 0.45 -3.89
C ALA A 19 -5.89 1.82 -3.20
N ILE A 20 -4.90 2.65 -3.58
CA ILE A 20 -4.69 3.95 -2.93
C ILE A 20 -5.65 5.04 -3.45
N THR A 21 -6.11 4.96 -4.70
CA THR A 21 -6.93 6.02 -5.32
C THR A 21 -8.43 5.75 -5.27
N ILE A 22 -8.85 4.52 -5.57
CA ILE A 22 -10.27 4.19 -5.83
C ILE A 22 -10.83 3.30 -4.74
N SER A 23 -10.07 2.29 -4.29
CA SER A 23 -10.60 1.29 -3.38
C SER A 23 -10.99 1.89 -2.03
N PRO A 24 -12.10 1.44 -1.44
CA PRO A 24 -12.46 1.80 -0.09
C PRO A 24 -11.47 1.16 0.89
N ILE A 25 -10.91 1.99 1.75
CA ILE A 25 -9.97 1.63 2.82
C ILE A 25 -10.73 1.45 4.13
N ILE A 26 -11.68 2.36 4.41
CA ILE A 26 -12.54 2.29 5.58
C ILE A 26 -13.98 2.62 5.21
N LYS A 27 -14.93 2.15 6.02
CA LYS A 27 -16.33 2.58 5.97
C LYS A 27 -16.66 3.37 7.23
N VAL A 28 -17.07 4.61 7.01
CA VAL A 28 -17.52 5.54 8.06
C VAL A 28 -19.05 5.46 8.16
N PRO A 29 -19.65 5.40 9.36
CA PRO A 29 -21.07 5.09 9.55
C PRO A 29 -22.04 6.03 8.80
N ILE A 30 -21.69 7.31 8.70
CA ILE A 30 -22.56 8.36 8.13
C ILE A 30 -22.13 8.74 6.71
N LYS A 31 -20.82 8.76 6.42
CA LYS A 31 -20.29 9.20 5.12
C LYS A 31 -20.03 8.06 4.12
N GLY A 32 -20.18 6.80 4.55
CA GLY A 32 -20.00 5.63 3.70
C GLY A 32 -18.53 5.26 3.47
N ASN A 33 -18.24 4.73 2.29
CA ASN A 33 -16.94 4.20 1.91
C ASN A 33 -15.93 5.30 1.60
N TRP A 34 -14.79 5.29 2.29
CA TRP A 34 -13.71 6.25 2.08
C TRP A 34 -12.48 5.58 1.49
N ASN A 35 -11.88 6.23 0.51
CA ASN A 35 -10.56 5.86 -0.01
C ASN A 35 -9.45 6.41 0.90
N LEU A 36 -8.19 6.16 0.52
CA LEU A 36 -7.05 6.59 1.33
C LEU A 36 -6.95 8.11 1.44
N TYR A 37 -7.21 8.85 0.36
CA TYR A 37 -7.14 10.32 0.36
C TYR A 37 -8.13 10.95 1.35
N GLN A 38 -9.36 10.43 1.39
CA GLN A 38 -10.39 10.89 2.33
C GLN A 38 -10.06 10.51 3.78
N THR A 39 -9.41 9.36 3.99
CA THR A 39 -9.00 8.88 5.31
C THR A 39 -7.86 9.71 5.89
N ASP A 40 -6.82 9.92 5.08
CA ASP A 40 -5.67 10.75 5.42
C ASP A 40 -4.88 11.14 4.15
N SER A 41 -4.93 12.42 3.81
CA SER A 41 -4.21 12.94 2.64
C SER A 41 -2.70 12.76 2.74
N ARG A 42 -2.12 12.76 3.94
CA ARG A 42 -0.67 12.57 4.13
C ARG A 42 -0.28 11.14 3.78
N LEU A 43 -1.02 10.15 4.29
CA LEU A 43 -0.80 8.74 3.95
C LEU A 43 -0.96 8.51 2.44
N PHE A 44 -1.94 9.16 1.82
CA PHE A 44 -2.13 9.11 0.37
C PHE A 44 -0.91 9.62 -0.41
N PHE A 45 -0.44 10.85 -0.12
CA PHE A 45 0.67 11.45 -0.87
C PHE A 45 1.99 10.69 -0.67
N ILE A 46 2.28 10.22 0.54
CA ILE A 46 3.48 9.40 0.80
C ILE A 46 3.41 8.08 0.02
N SER A 47 2.25 7.42 0.01
CA SER A 47 2.04 6.17 -0.75
C SER A 47 2.22 6.39 -2.25
N PHE A 48 1.67 7.49 -2.77
CA PHE A 48 1.79 7.83 -4.18
C PHE A 48 3.24 8.14 -4.57
N ALA A 49 3.97 8.87 -3.73
CA ALA A 49 5.39 9.16 -3.94
C ALA A 49 6.24 7.88 -3.95
N LEU A 50 6.04 6.97 -2.98
CA LEU A 50 6.74 5.69 -2.94
C LEU A 50 6.41 4.82 -4.16
N LEU A 51 5.15 4.78 -4.59
CA LEU A 51 4.73 4.06 -5.81
C LEU A 51 5.40 4.65 -7.06
N ALA A 52 5.44 5.97 -7.19
CA ALA A 52 6.09 6.67 -8.30
C ALA A 52 7.59 6.38 -8.36
N ILE A 53 8.29 6.42 -7.21
CA ILE A 53 9.72 6.07 -7.13
C ILE A 53 9.93 4.59 -7.50
N THR A 54 9.06 3.70 -7.04
CA THR A 54 9.11 2.27 -7.39
C THR A 54 8.96 2.07 -8.90
N ALA A 55 7.97 2.70 -9.53
CA ALA A 55 7.76 2.66 -10.97
C ALA A 55 8.94 3.27 -11.74
N PHE A 56 9.53 4.35 -11.23
CA PHE A 56 10.71 4.98 -11.83
C PHE A 56 11.95 4.06 -11.80
N CYS A 57 12.17 3.35 -10.69
CA CYS A 57 13.24 2.34 -10.61
C CYS A 57 13.05 1.21 -11.63
N LEU A 58 11.80 0.80 -11.88
CA LEU A 58 11.46 -0.17 -12.91
C LEU A 58 11.80 0.35 -14.31
N PHE A 59 11.42 1.60 -14.59
CA PHE A 59 11.68 2.27 -15.87
C PHE A 59 13.18 2.38 -16.18
N LEU A 60 13.98 2.78 -15.19
CA LEU A 60 15.45 2.83 -15.29
C LEU A 60 16.13 1.46 -15.31
N ARG A 61 15.37 0.36 -15.24
CA ARG A 61 15.87 -1.03 -15.13
C ARG A 61 16.83 -1.24 -13.95
N ARG A 62 16.76 -0.40 -12.91
CA ARG A 62 17.56 -0.51 -11.68
C ARG A 62 16.91 -1.52 -10.75
N LEU A 63 17.04 -2.82 -11.09
CA LEU A 63 16.33 -3.91 -10.41
C LEU A 63 16.66 -4.04 -8.91
N GLY A 64 17.88 -3.68 -8.49
CA GLY A 64 18.25 -3.63 -7.08
C GLY A 64 17.45 -2.56 -6.30
N ALA A 65 17.36 -1.35 -6.85
CA ALA A 65 16.58 -0.27 -6.26
C ALA A 65 15.08 -0.57 -6.30
N PHE A 66 14.57 -1.12 -7.41
CA PHE A 66 13.18 -1.57 -7.51
C PHE A 66 12.84 -2.60 -6.43
N ARG A 67 13.70 -3.60 -6.20
CA ARG A 67 13.49 -4.60 -5.14
C ARG A 67 13.46 -3.95 -3.74
N PHE A 68 14.37 -3.01 -3.49
CA PHE A 68 14.39 -2.28 -2.23
C PHE A 68 13.08 -1.51 -2.02
N PHE A 69 12.63 -0.74 -3.01
CA PHE A 69 11.38 0.00 -2.91
C PHE A 69 10.13 -0.89 -2.87
N ALA A 70 10.15 -2.07 -3.49
CA ALA A 70 9.08 -3.06 -3.31
C ALA A 70 8.97 -3.54 -1.85
N ILE A 71 10.09 -3.73 -1.16
CA ILE A 71 10.12 -4.05 0.28
C ILE A 71 9.60 -2.86 1.09
N VAL A 72 10.08 -1.65 0.79
CA VAL A 72 9.59 -0.42 1.45
C VAL A 72 8.09 -0.27 1.27
N MET A 73 7.55 -0.49 0.07
CA MET A 73 6.11 -0.44 -0.21
C MET A 73 5.30 -1.46 0.59
N PHE A 74 5.83 -2.69 0.75
CA PHE A 74 5.18 -3.71 1.56
C PHE A 74 5.14 -3.33 3.05
N VAL A 75 6.28 -2.91 3.60
CA VAL A 75 6.37 -2.45 5.00
C VAL A 75 5.48 -1.23 5.22
N TRP A 76 5.53 -0.27 4.30
CA TRP A 76 4.68 0.93 4.33
C TRP A 76 3.19 0.59 4.32
N SER A 77 2.77 -0.42 3.55
CA SER A 77 1.38 -0.88 3.53
C SER A 77 0.90 -1.38 4.90
N LEU A 78 1.77 -2.09 5.62
CA LEU A 78 1.49 -2.55 6.99
C LEU A 78 1.46 -1.40 7.99
N LEU A 79 2.45 -0.49 7.91
CA LEU A 79 2.50 0.70 8.76
C LEU A 79 1.29 1.60 8.56
N MET A 80 0.85 1.76 7.32
CA MET A 80 -0.34 2.52 6.97
C MET A 80 -1.61 1.88 7.54
N ALA A 81 -1.74 0.55 7.47
CA ALA A 81 -2.85 -0.17 8.10
C ALA A 81 -2.89 0.04 9.62
N ALA A 82 -1.74 -0.03 10.28
CA ALA A 82 -1.61 0.25 11.71
C ALA A 82 -1.91 1.72 12.03
N ALA A 83 -1.41 2.67 11.24
CA ALA A 83 -1.66 4.10 11.44
C ALA A 83 -3.16 4.43 11.34
N VAL A 84 -3.85 3.87 10.34
CA VAL A 84 -5.32 4.01 10.22
C VAL A 84 -6.03 3.39 11.43
N TYR A 85 -5.54 2.25 11.94
CA TYR A 85 -6.14 1.56 13.09
C TYR A 85 -6.04 2.40 14.37
N PHE A 86 -4.84 2.91 14.65
CA PHE A 86 -4.62 3.75 15.83
C PHE A 86 -5.38 5.08 15.73
N LYS A 87 -5.47 5.65 14.53
CA LYS A 87 -6.25 6.86 14.27
C LYS A 87 -7.76 6.61 14.43
N SER A 88 -8.27 5.48 13.94
CA SER A 88 -9.70 5.14 14.06
C SER A 88 -10.11 4.77 15.48
N ASN A 89 -9.19 4.23 16.28
CA ASN A 89 -9.44 3.83 17.67
C ASN A 89 -9.08 4.93 18.70
N ASN A 90 -9.02 6.20 18.28
CA ASN A 90 -8.81 7.39 19.13
C ASN A 90 -7.51 7.45 19.96
N TYR A 91 -6.45 6.75 19.58
CA TYR A 91 -5.17 6.84 20.30
C TYR A 91 -4.51 8.24 20.21
N PHE A 92 -4.96 9.09 19.27
CA PHE A 92 -4.43 10.44 19.05
C PHE A 92 -5.38 11.59 19.48
N GLY A 93 -6.43 11.26 20.24
CA GLY A 93 -7.29 12.16 21.04
C GLY A 93 -7.56 13.58 20.55
N ARG A 94 -8.74 13.83 19.96
CA ARG A 94 -9.40 15.16 20.01
C ARG A 94 -10.94 15.06 19.99
N LYS A 95 -11.51 15.11 21.20
CA LYS A 95 -12.89 15.50 21.59
C LYS A 95 -13.89 14.36 21.80
N PHE A 96 -14.55 14.49 22.94
CA PHE A 96 -15.63 13.72 23.58
C PHE A 96 -16.75 13.13 22.69
N TRP A 97 -16.86 13.53 21.41
CA TRP A 97 -17.82 12.99 20.44
C TRP A 97 -17.29 11.80 19.63
N ASP A 98 -15.97 11.55 19.65
CA ASP A 98 -15.33 10.49 18.87
C ASP A 98 -15.60 9.08 19.41
N GLY A 99 -16.07 8.94 20.66
CA GLY A 99 -16.28 7.64 21.30
C GLY A 99 -17.38 6.78 20.66
N ILE A 100 -18.39 7.41 20.05
CA ILE A 100 -19.52 6.72 19.40
C ILE A 100 -19.21 6.40 17.92
N ILE A 101 -18.37 7.22 17.27
CA ILE A 101 -18.03 7.08 15.84
C ILE A 101 -16.82 6.14 15.66
N ALA A 102 -15.83 6.17 16.57
CA ALA A 102 -14.63 5.33 16.52
C ALA A 102 -14.93 3.83 16.62
N LYS A 103 -15.98 3.45 17.36
CA LYS A 103 -16.34 2.05 17.59
C LYS A 103 -16.93 1.34 16.35
N THR A 104 -17.16 2.07 15.27
CA THR A 104 -17.90 1.59 14.08
C THR A 104 -17.14 1.79 12.77
N ILE A 105 -15.82 2.07 12.81
CA ILE A 105 -15.00 2.15 11.60
C ILE A 105 -14.61 0.74 11.17
N HIS A 106 -15.14 0.31 10.02
CA HIS A 106 -14.88 -1.02 9.47
C HIS A 106 -13.83 -0.95 8.38
N TYR A 107 -12.81 -1.80 8.48
CA TYR A 107 -11.83 -2.01 7.41
C TYR A 107 -12.53 -2.56 6.16
N GLN A 108 -12.12 -2.08 5.00
CA GLN A 108 -12.69 -2.48 3.71
C GLN A 108 -11.67 -3.25 2.85
N TRP A 109 -12.12 -3.78 1.72
CA TRP A 109 -11.33 -4.68 0.87
C TRP A 109 -10.13 -4.02 0.18
N GLY A 110 -10.03 -2.68 0.17
CA GLY A 110 -8.88 -1.97 -0.41
C GLY A 110 -7.54 -2.37 0.22
N TRP A 111 -7.53 -2.77 1.51
CA TRP A 111 -6.34 -3.30 2.17
C TRP A 111 -5.85 -4.61 1.57
N VAL A 112 -6.78 -5.50 1.20
CA VAL A 112 -6.43 -6.78 0.57
C VAL A 112 -5.80 -6.52 -0.80
N VAL A 113 -6.38 -5.60 -1.58
CA VAL A 113 -5.84 -5.24 -2.90
C VAL A 113 -4.46 -4.60 -2.79
N LEU A 114 -4.26 -3.73 -1.80
CA LEU A 114 -2.96 -3.12 -1.51
C LEU A 114 -1.91 -4.19 -1.18
N LEU A 115 -2.23 -5.11 -0.26
CA LEU A 115 -1.32 -6.18 0.16
C LEU A 115 -0.99 -7.15 -0.98
N VAL A 116 -1.99 -7.55 -1.77
CA VAL A 116 -1.77 -8.40 -2.95
C VAL A 116 -0.86 -7.68 -3.95
N GLY A 117 -1.12 -6.39 -4.22
CA GLY A 117 -0.25 -5.58 -5.08
C GLY A 117 1.19 -5.52 -4.58
N ALA A 118 1.39 -5.30 -3.28
CA ALA A 118 2.72 -5.27 -2.66
C ALA A 118 3.43 -6.63 -2.72
N LEU A 119 2.73 -7.74 -2.48
CA LEU A 119 3.28 -9.10 -2.62
C LEU A 119 3.67 -9.42 -4.08
N LEU A 120 2.92 -8.93 -5.05
CA LEU A 120 3.29 -9.05 -6.46
C LEU A 120 4.57 -8.27 -6.78
N LEU A 121 4.73 -7.04 -6.26
CA LEU A 121 5.99 -6.30 -6.41
C LEU A 121 7.17 -7.03 -5.77
N LEU A 122 7.00 -7.58 -4.56
CA LEU A 122 8.03 -8.36 -3.87
C LEU A 122 8.47 -9.59 -4.68
N SER A 123 7.50 -10.32 -5.24
CA SER A 123 7.75 -11.52 -6.03
C SER A 123 8.18 -11.25 -7.47
N ALA A 124 8.23 -9.97 -7.88
CA ALA A 124 8.62 -9.59 -9.23
C ALA A 124 10.13 -9.75 -9.47
N VAL A 125 10.99 -9.56 -8.47
CA VAL A 125 12.44 -9.70 -8.63
C VAL A 125 12.91 -11.08 -8.16
N LYS A 126 13.57 -11.83 -9.04
CA LYS A 126 14.21 -13.11 -8.74
C LYS A 126 15.72 -13.01 -8.90
N ARG A 127 16.46 -13.75 -8.08
CA ARG A 127 17.89 -13.97 -8.27
C ARG A 127 18.04 -15.19 -9.17
N GLU A 128 18.76 -15.08 -10.27
CA GLU A 128 19.21 -16.27 -11.00
C GLU A 128 20.08 -17.10 -10.07
N ARG A 129 19.71 -18.36 -9.90
CA ARG A 129 20.64 -19.38 -9.47
C ARG A 129 21.45 -19.76 -10.70
N LEU A 130 22.76 -19.52 -10.66
CA LEU A 130 23.68 -20.11 -11.62
C LEU A 130 23.50 -21.62 -11.51
N LYS A 131 23.17 -22.29 -12.63
CA LYS A 131 23.24 -23.74 -12.68
C LYS A 131 24.73 -24.09 -12.57
N THR A 132 25.15 -24.60 -11.43
CA THR A 132 26.38 -25.39 -11.34
C THR A 132 26.04 -26.74 -11.97
N GLU A 133 26.49 -26.93 -13.21
CA GLU A 133 26.58 -28.24 -13.86
C GLU A 133 27.72 -29.05 -13.25
#